data_AF-A0A961UKK6-F1
#
_entry.id   AF-A0A961UKK6-F1
#
_cell.length_a   1.000
_cell.length_b   1.000
_cell.length_c   1.000
_cell.angle_alpha   90.00
_cell.angle_beta   90.00
_cell.angle_gamma   90.00
#
_symmetry.space_group_name_H-M   'P 1'
#
loop_
_entity.id
_entity.type
_entity.pdbx_description
1 polymer ?
#
loop_
_entity_poly.entity_id
_entity_poly.type
_entity_poly.pdbx_seq_one_letter_code
_entity_poly.pdbx_strand_id
1 'polypeptide(L)'
;ASLDKPFSIIVTGVGGTGVVTIGALIGMAAHIEGKGCGIIDMAGLAQKGGAVMSHLRVAQTPQDIATIRVAAGGADLVLGCDIVVAGGKKVLSAIRPGETEVVVNTYEQLPGDFTRDADFSLPTKRLQRAIRQRAGEKNVHMVDARNIALRLFADALLSNIFMLGFAHQLGRIPVSARSIEEAIRLNGQMVDKNIEAFRAGRLAAHDPKAFETLAGSADDSAQGVRRLSESLDEIIERRSAFLTGYQNAAYAQRFRDAVDKVRAAEAAVTPGNTELSEAVARGLFKAMAYKDEYEVARLFTDGSFARQVASQFDGDITMHFHMAPPLLARVDPNTGTPRKMEFGPWMMGALKVLAGLRFLRGGAFDIFGRTEERREERRLIEDYEAMAGELAARLNAGNHGAAVAAASVIRSVRGFGHVKARNLAKARGDWDKAMDAFRAAPGARSQAAE
;
A
#
# COMPACT_ATOMS: atom_id res chain seq x y z
N ALA A 1 15.38 22.06 24.26
CA ALA A 1 16.64 22.21 23.49
C ALA A 1 17.34 23.51 23.88
N SER A 2 18.66 23.50 24.06
CA SER A 2 19.45 24.73 24.28
C SER A 2 19.62 25.51 22.96
N LEU A 3 19.77 26.83 23.05
CA LEU A 3 20.05 27.73 21.94
C LEU A 3 21.45 28.37 22.04
N ASP A 4 22.41 27.70 22.68
CA ASP A 4 23.83 28.13 22.68
C ASP A 4 24.42 28.21 21.26
N LYS A 5 23.82 27.44 20.33
CA LYS A 5 24.04 27.50 18.89
C LYS A 5 22.68 27.48 18.17
N PRO A 6 22.57 27.97 16.94
CA PRO A 6 21.34 27.88 16.15
C PRO A 6 20.88 26.43 15.99
N PHE A 7 19.67 26.14 16.46
CA PHE A 7 19.04 24.83 16.41
C PHE A 7 18.42 24.58 15.03
N SER A 8 18.72 23.43 14.45
CA SER A 8 18.47 23.12 13.04
C SER A 8 17.43 22.01 12.91
N ILE A 9 16.32 22.33 12.25
CA ILE A 9 15.22 21.39 12.07
C ILE A 9 15.04 21.15 10.57
N ILE A 10 14.87 19.90 10.19
CA ILE A 10 14.37 19.53 8.86
C ILE A 10 13.01 18.88 9.02
N VAL A 11 11.98 19.50 8.48
CA VAL A 11 10.64 18.89 8.38
C VAL A 11 10.51 18.27 7.00
N THR A 12 10.12 17.01 6.92
CA THR A 12 9.99 16.29 5.65
C THR A 12 8.57 15.81 5.44
N GLY A 13 8.09 15.84 4.21
CA GLY A 13 6.80 15.25 3.87
C GLY A 13 6.47 15.34 2.39
N VAL A 14 5.23 15.02 2.05
CA VAL A 14 4.75 15.05 0.67
C VAL A 14 4.05 16.39 0.39
N GLY A 15 4.21 16.93 -0.83
CA GLY A 15 3.54 18.16 -1.25
C GLY A 15 2.02 18.09 -1.05
N GLY A 16 1.47 19.14 -0.41
CA GLY A 16 0.05 19.23 -0.07
C GLY A 16 -0.35 18.62 1.28
N THR A 17 0.59 18.10 2.08
CA THR A 17 0.29 17.50 3.40
C THR A 17 0.46 18.44 4.59
N GLY A 18 0.92 19.69 4.39
CA GLY A 18 1.10 20.67 5.48
C GLY A 18 2.51 20.77 6.07
N VAL A 19 3.53 20.26 5.37
CA VAL A 19 4.96 20.39 5.79
C VAL A 19 5.37 21.84 6.00
N VAL A 20 5.01 22.71 5.05
CA VAL A 20 5.29 24.17 5.11
C VAL A 20 4.58 24.80 6.31
N THR A 21 3.37 24.35 6.62
CA THR A 21 2.60 24.83 7.77
C THR A 21 3.33 24.56 9.09
N ILE A 22 3.93 23.37 9.27
CA ILE A 22 4.72 23.07 10.47
C ILE A 22 5.90 24.03 10.59
N GLY A 23 6.59 24.31 9.48
CA GLY A 23 7.66 25.29 9.47
C GLY A 23 7.19 26.67 9.90
N ALA A 24 6.09 27.15 9.31
CA ALA A 24 5.49 28.45 9.64
C ALA A 24 5.05 28.55 11.11
N LEU A 25 4.49 27.48 11.68
CA LEU A 25 4.08 27.45 13.09
C LEU A 25 5.27 27.55 14.03
N ILE A 26 6.35 26.81 13.78
CA ILE A 26 7.58 26.91 14.58
C ILE A 26 8.18 28.31 14.45
N GLY A 27 8.21 28.89 13.24
CA GLY A 27 8.76 30.22 13.02
C GLY A 27 7.96 31.33 13.69
N MET A 28 6.62 31.26 13.62
CA MET A 28 5.76 32.20 14.32
C MET A 28 5.90 32.05 15.85
N ALA A 29 5.96 30.82 16.36
CA ALA A 29 6.21 30.57 17.77
C ALA A 29 7.57 31.12 18.24
N ALA A 30 8.62 31.02 17.41
CA ALA A 30 9.91 31.63 17.70
C ALA A 30 9.84 33.17 17.68
N HIS A 31 9.11 33.74 16.71
CA HIS A 31 8.91 35.19 16.62
C HIS A 31 8.16 35.75 17.83
N ILE A 32 7.10 35.07 18.30
CA ILE A 32 6.36 35.43 19.52
C ILE A 32 7.30 35.48 20.74
N GLU A 33 8.32 34.62 20.78
CA GLU A 33 9.31 34.56 21.85
C GLU A 33 10.49 35.53 21.66
N GLY A 34 10.49 36.37 20.62
CA GLY A 34 11.58 37.28 20.29
C GLY A 34 12.86 36.60 19.79
N LYS A 35 12.77 35.33 19.37
CA LYS A 35 13.91 34.54 18.87
C LYS A 35 14.17 34.79 17.40
N GLY A 36 15.40 34.50 16.98
CA GLY A 36 15.74 34.42 15.56
C GLY A 36 15.12 33.19 14.91
N CYS A 37 14.51 33.35 13.72
CA CYS A 37 14.05 32.22 12.90
C CYS A 37 14.37 32.43 11.43
N GLY A 38 14.81 31.37 10.75
CA GLY A 38 14.96 31.32 9.29
C GLY A 38 14.31 30.05 8.75
N ILE A 39 13.58 30.16 7.64
CA ILE A 39 12.86 29.05 7.00
C ILE A 39 13.15 29.07 5.50
N ILE A 40 13.43 27.91 4.92
CA ILE A 40 13.47 27.73 3.46
C ILE A 40 12.80 26.41 3.08
N ASP A 41 11.76 26.52 2.25
CA ASP A 41 11.02 25.38 1.75
C ASP A 41 11.56 24.94 0.39
N MET A 42 11.88 23.65 0.29
CA MET A 42 12.33 22.99 -0.92
C MET A 42 11.28 21.99 -1.38
N ALA A 43 10.48 22.38 -2.36
CA ALA A 43 9.57 21.47 -3.06
C ALA A 43 10.29 20.80 -4.24
N GLY A 44 10.06 19.50 -4.43
CA GLY A 44 10.43 18.81 -5.67
C GLY A 44 9.64 19.34 -6.89
N LEU A 45 10.05 18.92 -8.09
CA LEU A 45 9.41 19.30 -9.36
C LEU A 45 7.90 18.98 -9.41
N ALA A 46 7.44 17.99 -8.64
CA ALA A 46 6.03 17.60 -8.57
C ALA A 46 5.29 18.39 -7.46
N GLN A 47 4.34 19.23 -7.85
CA GLN A 47 3.51 20.04 -6.92
C GLN A 47 2.59 19.20 -6.01
N LYS A 48 2.16 18.01 -6.46
CA LYS A 48 1.39 17.04 -5.65
C LYS A 48 2.09 15.69 -5.69
N GLY A 49 2.25 15.04 -4.53
CA GLY A 49 2.92 13.75 -4.43
C GLY A 49 4.44 13.79 -4.48
N GLY A 50 5.05 14.96 -4.67
CA GLY A 50 6.49 15.17 -4.65
C GLY A 50 7.06 15.34 -3.24
N ALA A 51 8.33 15.01 -3.06
CA ALA A 51 9.05 15.24 -1.81
C ALA A 51 9.19 16.73 -1.51
N VAL A 52 8.86 17.12 -0.27
CA VAL A 52 9.03 18.48 0.27
C VAL A 52 9.88 18.41 1.53
N MET A 53 10.84 19.33 1.64
CA MET A 53 11.66 19.52 2.83
C MET A 53 11.60 21.00 3.23
N SER A 54 11.25 21.27 4.48
CA SER A 54 11.38 22.60 5.08
C SER A 54 12.61 22.60 5.98
N HIS A 55 13.57 23.47 5.70
CA HIS A 55 14.74 23.67 6.54
C HIS A 55 14.48 24.87 7.45
N LEU A 56 14.62 24.67 8.75
CA LEU A 56 14.44 25.71 9.75
C LEU A 56 15.69 25.88 10.61
N ARG A 57 15.94 27.14 11.00
CA ARG A 57 16.89 27.53 12.03
C ARG A 57 16.16 28.35 13.07
N VAL A 58 16.34 28.01 14.34
CA VAL A 58 15.93 28.84 15.47
C VAL A 58 17.17 29.20 16.28
N ALA A 59 17.33 30.48 16.62
CA ALA A 59 18.46 30.98 17.40
C ALA A 59 18.00 31.98 18.45
N GLN A 60 18.87 32.38 19.38
CA GLN A 60 18.51 33.37 20.40
C GLN A 60 18.14 34.71 19.75
N THR A 61 18.93 35.15 18.77
CA THR A 61 18.66 36.37 18.00
C THR A 61 18.70 36.10 16.50
N PRO A 62 18.05 36.92 15.66
CA PRO A 62 18.12 36.79 14.20
C PRO A 62 19.55 36.85 13.65
N GLN A 63 20.43 37.64 14.27
CA GLN A 63 21.82 37.85 13.85
C GLN A 63 22.68 36.59 13.97
N ASP A 64 22.28 35.65 14.83
CA ASP A 64 22.96 34.36 15.02
C ASP A 64 22.74 33.38 13.84
N ILE A 65 21.83 33.71 12.91
CA ILE A 65 21.51 32.86 11.76
C ILE A 65 22.29 33.31 10.52
N ALA A 66 23.47 32.72 10.32
CA ALA A 66 24.29 32.98 9.13
C ALA A 66 23.74 32.29 7.85
N THR A 67 23.17 31.08 7.99
CA THR A 67 22.64 30.30 6.86
C THR A 67 21.41 29.51 7.28
N ILE A 68 20.34 29.59 6.49
CA ILE A 68 19.08 28.88 6.78
C ILE A 68 19.19 27.40 6.39
N ARG A 69 19.81 27.12 5.24
CA ARG A 69 19.92 25.74 4.73
C ARG A 69 20.72 24.87 5.69
N VAL A 70 20.15 23.73 6.06
CA VAL A 70 20.84 22.73 6.89
C VAL A 70 21.81 21.93 6.02
N ALA A 71 23.09 21.98 6.37
CA ALA A 71 24.16 21.27 5.67
C ALA A 71 24.20 19.78 6.08
N ALA A 72 25.08 19.01 5.43
CA ALA A 72 25.34 17.62 5.81
C ALA A 72 25.81 17.54 7.27
N GLY A 73 25.25 16.59 8.03
CA GLY A 73 25.44 16.47 9.48
C GLY A 73 24.93 17.66 10.29
N GLY A 74 24.22 18.62 9.69
CA GLY A 74 23.84 19.87 10.33
C GLY A 74 22.53 19.84 11.10
N ALA A 75 21.73 18.77 11.00
CA ALA A 75 20.41 18.72 11.64
C ALA A 75 20.52 18.37 13.13
N ASP A 76 19.80 19.09 13.98
CA ASP A 76 19.59 18.72 15.38
C ASP A 76 18.31 17.90 15.53
N LEU A 77 17.30 18.18 14.71
CA LEU A 77 16.06 17.42 14.59
C LEU A 77 15.69 17.16 13.12
N VAL A 78 15.32 15.91 12.80
CA VAL A 78 14.55 15.56 11.61
C VAL A 78 13.13 15.21 12.04
N LEU A 79 12.16 16.03 11.67
CA LEU A 79 10.74 15.79 11.84
C LEU A 79 10.17 15.18 10.55
N GLY A 80 10.19 13.86 10.49
CA GLY A 80 9.79 13.09 9.33
C GLY A 80 8.30 12.82 9.26
N CYS A 81 7.50 13.74 8.71
CA CYS A 81 6.07 13.52 8.50
C CYS A 81 5.75 12.47 7.42
N ASP A 82 6.74 12.10 6.61
CA ASP A 82 6.70 11.01 5.64
C ASP A 82 8.02 10.22 5.67
N ILE A 83 7.94 8.90 5.81
CA ILE A 83 9.12 8.03 5.93
C ILE A 83 9.94 7.92 4.64
N VAL A 84 9.30 8.05 3.46
CA VAL A 84 9.98 7.94 2.16
C VAL A 84 10.89 9.15 1.97
N VAL A 85 10.40 10.34 2.28
CA VAL A 85 11.20 11.57 2.22
C VAL A 85 12.26 11.58 3.32
N ALA A 86 11.90 11.21 4.56
CA ALA A 86 12.84 11.16 5.69
C ALA A 86 13.99 10.16 5.46
N GLY A 87 13.71 9.03 4.82
CA GLY A 87 14.71 8.02 4.43
C GLY A 87 15.46 8.35 3.14
N GLY A 88 15.18 9.49 2.50
CA GLY A 88 15.85 9.93 1.29
C GLY A 88 17.31 10.34 1.53
N LYS A 89 18.18 10.14 0.54
CA LYS A 89 19.63 10.42 0.62
C LYS A 89 19.95 11.83 1.13
N LYS A 90 19.18 12.85 0.72
CA LYS A 90 19.37 14.24 1.14
C LYS A 90 19.17 14.40 2.66
N VAL A 91 18.08 13.85 3.19
CA VAL A 91 17.76 13.94 4.63
C VAL A 91 18.74 13.09 5.45
N LEU A 92 19.04 11.87 5.02
CA LEU A 92 20.03 11.00 5.68
C LEU A 92 21.43 11.66 5.75
N SER A 93 21.80 12.46 4.75
CA SER A 93 23.07 13.19 4.76
C SER A 93 23.11 14.31 5.80
N ALA A 94 21.96 14.91 6.15
CA ALA A 94 21.86 15.95 7.16
C ALA A 94 21.90 15.41 8.60
N ILE A 95 21.61 14.12 8.80
CA ILE A 95 21.69 13.45 10.09
C ILE A 95 23.16 13.31 10.51
N ARG A 96 23.45 13.72 11.74
CA ARG A 96 24.69 13.51 12.47
C ARG A 96 24.53 12.27 13.37
N PRO A 97 25.33 11.21 13.16
CA PRO A 97 25.22 9.97 13.92
C PRO A 97 25.34 10.19 15.42
N GLY A 98 24.41 9.62 16.20
CA GLY A 98 24.41 9.68 17.66
C GLY A 98 23.99 11.03 18.26
N GLU A 99 23.78 12.08 17.45
CA GLU A 99 23.44 13.42 17.93
C GLU A 99 22.08 13.92 17.43
N THR A 100 21.76 13.71 16.15
CA THR A 100 20.48 14.17 15.58
C THR A 100 19.34 13.31 16.09
N GLU A 101 18.28 13.94 16.57
CA GLU A 101 17.02 13.28 16.89
C GLU A 101 16.15 13.15 15.65
N VAL A 102 15.47 12.04 15.51
CA VAL A 102 14.64 11.73 14.33
C VAL A 102 13.29 11.23 14.80
N VAL A 103 12.24 12.01 14.54
CA VAL A 103 10.85 11.61 14.83
C VAL A 103 10.16 11.36 13.50
N VAL A 104 9.76 10.12 13.23
CA VAL A 104 9.28 9.70 11.90
C VAL A 104 7.89 9.07 11.98
N ASN A 105 6.99 9.58 11.14
CA ASN A 105 5.71 8.97 10.83
C ASN A 105 5.95 7.74 9.96
N THR A 106 5.55 6.57 10.45
CA THR A 106 5.78 5.28 9.79
C THR A 106 4.75 4.93 8.72
N TYR A 107 3.68 5.71 8.61
CA TYR A 107 2.64 5.47 7.61
C TYR A 107 3.21 5.46 6.18
N GLU A 108 2.83 4.45 5.42
CA GLU A 108 3.26 4.26 4.04
C GLU A 108 2.38 5.06 3.09
N GLN A 109 2.81 6.30 2.77
CA GLN A 109 2.16 7.07 1.71
C GLN A 109 2.82 6.78 0.37
N LEU A 110 2.05 6.22 -0.57
CA LEU A 110 2.52 5.96 -1.94
C LEU A 110 2.79 7.29 -2.67
N PRO A 111 4.01 7.53 -3.16
CA PRO A 111 4.35 8.69 -3.98
C PRO A 111 3.62 8.66 -5.33
N GLY A 112 3.61 9.80 -6.04
CA GLY A 112 3.01 9.88 -7.38
C GLY A 112 3.59 8.88 -8.39
N ASP A 113 4.86 8.52 -8.22
CA ASP A 113 5.57 7.56 -9.08
C ASP A 113 4.96 6.15 -9.08
N PHE A 114 4.23 5.78 -8.02
CA PHE A 114 3.48 4.51 -7.94
C PHE A 114 2.53 4.31 -9.13
N THR A 115 1.97 5.40 -9.68
CA THR A 115 1.02 5.30 -10.81
C THR A 115 1.65 4.77 -12.10
N ARG A 116 2.99 4.74 -12.19
CA ARG A 116 3.75 4.38 -13.39
C ARG A 116 4.44 3.02 -13.29
N ASP A 117 4.56 2.47 -12.09
CA ASP A 117 5.21 1.19 -11.83
C ASP A 117 4.26 0.24 -11.11
N ALA A 118 3.81 -0.78 -11.84
CA ALA A 118 2.87 -1.77 -11.33
C ALA A 118 3.48 -2.67 -10.23
N ASP A 119 4.80 -2.74 -10.13
CA ASP A 119 5.54 -3.52 -9.13
C ASP A 119 6.10 -2.65 -8.01
N PHE A 120 5.73 -1.37 -7.98
CA PHE A 120 6.21 -0.43 -6.98
C PHE A 120 5.87 -0.91 -5.57
N SER A 121 6.90 -1.12 -4.78
CA SER A 121 6.79 -1.42 -3.35
C SER A 121 7.60 -0.40 -2.56
N LEU A 122 7.02 0.12 -1.48
CA LEU A 122 7.76 0.97 -0.57
C LEU A 122 8.64 0.10 0.34
N PRO A 123 9.96 0.26 0.33
CA PRO A 123 10.83 -0.57 1.14
C PRO A 123 10.89 -0.03 2.59
N THR A 124 9.74 0.12 3.24
CA THR A 124 9.60 0.80 4.55
C THR A 124 10.51 0.22 5.61
N LYS A 125 10.57 -1.11 5.75
CA LYS A 125 11.51 -1.77 6.68
C LYS A 125 12.97 -1.41 6.39
N ARG A 126 13.35 -1.27 5.12
CA ARG A 126 14.69 -0.85 4.70
C ARG A 126 14.92 0.62 5.04
N LEU A 127 13.94 1.50 4.84
CA LEU A 127 14.01 2.92 5.19
C LEU A 127 14.13 3.11 6.71
N GLN A 128 13.29 2.42 7.49
CA GLN A 128 13.39 2.40 8.96
C GLN A 128 14.78 1.98 9.41
N ARG A 129 15.32 0.89 8.84
CA ARG A 129 16.67 0.42 9.13
C ARG A 129 17.74 1.45 8.76
N ALA A 130 17.63 2.09 7.59
CA ALA A 130 18.58 3.11 7.16
C ALA A 130 18.59 4.33 8.09
N ILE A 131 17.42 4.79 8.53
CA ILE A 131 17.28 5.89 9.50
C ILE A 131 17.90 5.52 10.84
N ARG A 132 17.57 4.33 11.39
CA ARG A 132 18.15 3.80 12.63
C ARG A 132 19.66 3.64 12.57
N GLN A 133 20.18 3.09 11.48
CA GLN A 133 21.63 2.96 11.28
C GLN A 133 22.33 4.31 11.21
N ARG A 134 21.67 5.34 10.67
CA ARG A 134 22.27 6.66 10.49
C ARG A 134 22.22 7.52 11.75
N ALA A 135 21.09 7.55 12.45
CA ALA A 135 20.89 8.38 13.65
C ALA A 135 21.30 7.67 14.95
N GLY A 136 21.21 6.34 14.98
CA GLY A 136 21.36 5.51 16.19
C GLY A 136 20.01 5.20 16.83
N GLU A 137 19.81 3.97 17.30
CA GLU A 137 18.51 3.48 17.81
C GLU A 137 17.89 4.36 18.90
N LYS A 138 18.72 4.92 19.79
CA LYS A 138 18.24 5.76 20.90
C LYS A 138 17.68 7.11 20.47
N ASN A 139 18.02 7.56 19.26
CA ASN A 139 17.66 8.89 18.77
C ASN A 139 16.54 8.83 17.72
N VAL A 140 15.95 7.65 17.50
CA VAL A 140 14.89 7.46 16.50
C VAL A 140 13.58 7.08 17.18
N HIS A 141 12.59 7.93 16.98
CA HIS A 141 11.23 7.76 17.48
C HIS A 141 10.31 7.51 16.29
N MET A 142 9.67 6.36 16.27
CA MET A 142 8.78 5.95 15.18
C MET A 142 7.36 5.86 15.69
N VAL A 143 6.42 6.48 14.99
CA VAL A 143 5.00 6.51 15.36
C VAL A 143 4.13 6.43 14.11
N ASP A 144 2.99 5.75 14.16
CA ASP A 144 2.02 5.77 13.07
C ASP A 144 1.04 6.96 13.25
N ALA A 145 1.58 8.16 13.07
CA ALA A 145 0.86 9.40 13.36
C ALA A 145 -0.38 9.57 12.48
N ARG A 146 -0.38 9.03 11.25
CA ARG A 146 -1.54 9.14 10.36
C ARG A 146 -2.71 8.31 10.82
N ASN A 147 -2.48 7.03 11.17
CA ASN A 147 -3.56 6.19 11.66
C ASN A 147 -4.09 6.67 13.01
N ILE A 148 -3.20 7.18 13.87
CA ILE A 148 -3.60 7.83 15.13
C ILE A 148 -4.50 9.05 14.86
N ALA A 149 -4.09 9.95 13.96
CA ALA A 149 -4.87 11.15 13.65
C ALA A 149 -6.24 10.84 13.03
N LEU A 150 -6.30 9.83 12.16
CA LEU A 150 -7.57 9.34 11.61
C LEU A 150 -8.50 8.78 12.69
N ARG A 151 -7.98 8.03 13.66
CA ARG A 151 -8.79 7.45 14.75
C ARG A 151 -9.33 8.51 15.70
N LEU A 152 -8.48 9.45 16.10
CA LEU A 152 -8.85 10.47 17.09
C LEU A 152 -9.70 11.58 16.49
N PHE A 153 -9.47 11.95 15.23
CA PHE A 153 -10.00 13.19 14.67
C PHE A 153 -10.72 13.03 13.33
N ALA A 154 -10.78 11.81 12.78
CA ALA A 154 -11.27 11.52 11.43
C ALA A 154 -10.57 12.34 10.33
N ASP A 155 -9.36 12.84 10.58
CA ASP A 155 -8.61 13.69 9.67
C ASP A 155 -7.11 13.37 9.70
N ALA A 156 -6.60 12.86 8.59
CA ALA A 156 -5.20 12.51 8.43
C ALA A 156 -4.26 13.71 8.36
N LEU A 157 -4.74 14.92 8.01
CA LEU A 157 -3.92 16.13 7.92
C LEU A 157 -3.39 16.58 9.28
N LEU A 158 -4.12 16.24 10.35
CA LEU A 158 -3.72 16.53 11.73
C LEU A 158 -2.50 15.72 12.19
N SER A 159 -2.07 14.70 11.42
CA SER A 159 -0.88 13.90 11.74
C SER A 159 0.40 14.72 11.82
N ASN A 160 0.56 15.77 11.00
CA ASN A 160 1.75 16.62 11.04
C ASN A 160 1.81 17.47 12.32
N ILE A 161 0.65 17.92 12.79
CA ILE A 161 0.53 18.71 14.03
C ILE A 161 0.70 17.81 15.25
N PHE A 162 0.17 16.58 15.18
CA PHE A 162 0.48 15.53 16.15
C PHE A 162 1.98 15.25 16.23
N MET A 163 2.68 15.11 15.09
CA MET A 163 4.12 14.92 15.04
C MET A 163 4.89 16.09 15.66
N LEU A 164 4.46 17.34 15.42
CA LEU A 164 5.02 18.53 16.08
C LEU A 164 4.87 18.46 17.61
N GLY A 165 3.69 18.05 18.09
CA GLY A 165 3.44 17.84 19.52
C GLY A 165 4.34 16.77 20.13
N PHE A 166 4.50 15.66 19.44
CA PHE A 166 5.37 14.55 19.83
C PHE A 166 6.82 15.01 19.97
N ALA A 167 7.36 15.66 18.93
CA ALA A 167 8.74 16.18 18.94
C ALA A 167 8.96 17.29 19.99
N HIS A 168 7.95 18.14 20.22
CA HIS A 168 8.00 19.14 21.28
C HIS A 168 8.12 18.49 22.66
N GLN A 169 7.31 17.46 22.94
CA GLN A 169 7.33 16.79 24.24
C GLN A 169 8.66 16.06 24.51
N LEU A 170 9.34 15.58 23.47
CA LEU A 170 10.71 15.06 23.56
C LEU A 170 11.77 16.14 23.84
N GLY A 171 11.37 17.42 23.96
CA GLY A 171 12.24 18.56 24.22
C GLY A 171 13.05 19.00 22.99
N ARG A 172 12.66 18.57 21.78
CA ARG A 172 13.42 18.77 20.53
C ARG A 172 12.95 19.92 19.67
N ILE A 173 11.97 20.68 20.15
CA ILE A 173 11.52 21.93 19.54
C ILE A 173 11.94 23.09 20.46
N PRO A 174 12.74 24.07 19.99
CA PRO A 174 13.33 25.13 20.83
C PRO A 174 12.40 26.33 21.04
N VAL A 175 11.08 26.10 21.13
CA VAL A 175 10.05 27.09 21.44
C VAL A 175 9.04 26.46 22.41
N SER A 176 8.33 27.28 23.17
CA SER A 176 7.37 26.80 24.16
C SER A 176 6.07 26.29 23.53
N ALA A 177 5.42 25.35 24.20
CA ALA A 177 4.10 24.86 23.83
C ALA A 177 3.06 25.99 23.73
N ARG A 178 3.14 26.98 24.64
CA ARG A 178 2.22 28.13 24.64
C ARG A 178 2.36 28.94 23.35
N SER A 179 3.58 29.19 22.89
CA SER A 179 3.82 29.92 21.65
C SER A 179 3.42 29.12 20.41
N ILE A 180 3.55 27.79 20.43
CA ILE A 180 3.03 26.93 19.35
C ILE A 180 1.49 26.99 19.31
N GLU A 181 0.82 26.85 20.45
CA GLU A 181 -0.65 26.98 20.50
C GLU A 181 -1.10 28.36 20.05
N GLU A 182 -0.37 29.43 20.40
CA GLU A 182 -0.66 30.77 19.93
C GLU A 182 -0.42 30.95 18.42
N ALA A 183 0.66 30.39 17.89
CA ALA A 183 0.89 30.36 16.45
C ALA A 183 -0.24 29.62 15.70
N ILE A 184 -0.81 28.55 16.28
CA ILE A 184 -1.99 27.86 15.74
C ILE A 184 -3.21 28.78 15.75
N ARG A 185 -3.45 29.53 16.84
CA ARG A 185 -4.56 30.50 16.91
C ARG A 185 -4.42 31.60 15.86
N LEU A 186 -3.22 32.15 15.70
CA LEU A 186 -2.93 33.18 14.69
C LEU A 186 -3.04 32.66 13.26
N ASN A 187 -2.76 31.38 13.02
CA ASN A 187 -2.98 30.76 11.72
C ASN A 187 -4.47 30.67 11.34
N GLY A 188 -5.36 30.57 12.33
CA GLY A 188 -6.81 30.68 12.15
C GLY A 188 -7.50 29.50 11.47
N GLN A 189 -6.77 28.44 11.09
CA GLN A 189 -7.33 27.26 10.44
C GLN A 189 -7.56 26.13 11.44
N MET A 190 -8.80 25.62 11.51
CA MET A 190 -9.19 24.48 12.36
C MET A 190 -8.56 24.52 13.77
N VAL A 191 -8.60 25.69 14.40
CA VAL A 191 -7.78 26.03 15.58
C VAL A 191 -7.93 24.98 16.68
N ASP A 192 -9.16 24.63 17.06
CA ASP A 192 -9.42 23.69 18.16
C ASP A 192 -8.86 22.30 17.84
N LYS A 193 -9.13 21.77 16.64
CA LYS A 193 -8.61 20.46 16.19
C LYS A 193 -7.09 20.42 16.14
N ASN A 194 -6.44 21.50 15.69
CA ASN A 194 -4.99 21.59 15.64
C ASN A 194 -4.37 21.64 17.04
N ILE A 195 -4.98 22.37 17.98
CA ILE A 195 -4.55 22.40 19.38
C ILE A 195 -4.72 21.01 20.02
N GLU A 196 -5.85 20.34 19.79
CA GLU A 196 -6.10 18.99 20.26
C GLU A 196 -5.08 17.99 19.69
N ALA A 197 -4.81 18.04 18.39
CA ALA A 197 -3.80 17.19 17.75
C ALA A 197 -2.39 17.42 18.31
N PHE A 198 -2.01 18.68 18.54
CA PHE A 198 -0.73 19.03 19.16
C PHE A 198 -0.62 18.46 20.58
N ARG A 199 -1.68 18.59 21.39
CA ARG A 199 -1.73 18.06 22.75
C ARG A 199 -1.75 16.53 22.77
N ALA A 200 -2.46 15.89 21.85
CA ALA A 200 -2.46 14.43 21.69
C ALA A 200 -1.05 13.91 21.34
N GLY A 201 -0.33 14.58 20.44
CA GLY A 201 1.07 14.27 20.14
C GLY A 201 1.97 14.35 21.36
N ARG A 202 1.77 15.38 22.20
CA ARG A 202 2.49 15.52 23.47
C ARG A 202 2.16 14.39 24.45
N LEU A 203 0.88 14.03 24.58
CA LEU A 203 0.47 12.92 25.44
C LEU A 203 1.10 11.59 24.99
N ALA A 204 1.09 11.31 23.68
CA ALA A 204 1.65 10.10 23.11
C ALA A 204 3.16 9.94 23.37
N ALA A 205 3.91 11.06 23.36
CA ALA A 205 5.34 11.05 23.68
C ALA A 205 5.62 10.96 25.19
N HIS A 206 4.72 11.46 26.04
CA HIS A 206 4.87 11.42 27.50
C HIS A 206 4.49 10.06 28.09
N ASP A 207 3.35 9.50 27.66
CA ASP A 207 2.82 8.21 28.11
C ASP A 207 2.22 7.44 26.93
N PRO A 208 3.05 6.64 26.22
CA PRO A 208 2.59 5.84 25.09
C PRO A 208 1.49 4.85 25.46
N LYS A 209 1.52 4.28 26.67
CA LYS A 209 0.56 3.24 27.10
C LYS A 209 -0.81 3.84 27.39
N ALA A 210 -0.85 4.97 28.10
CA ALA A 210 -2.10 5.70 28.31
C ALA A 210 -2.68 6.17 26.98
N PHE A 211 -1.83 6.63 26.06
CA PHE A 211 -2.25 7.06 24.73
C PHE A 211 -2.84 5.91 23.90
N GLU A 212 -2.22 4.73 23.89
CA GLU A 212 -2.75 3.53 23.21
C GLU A 212 -4.14 3.14 23.74
N THR A 213 -4.35 3.26 25.05
CA THR A 213 -5.65 2.99 25.68
C THR A 213 -6.71 3.99 25.20
N LEU A 214 -6.33 5.26 25.05
CA LEU A 214 -7.21 6.36 24.67
C LEU A 214 -7.51 6.38 23.16
N ALA A 215 -6.54 5.99 22.33
CA ALA A 215 -6.66 5.90 20.88
C ALA A 215 -7.40 4.61 20.40
N GLY A 216 -7.65 3.68 21.32
CA GLY A 216 -8.23 2.36 21.05
C GLY A 216 -7.23 1.39 20.42
N SER A 217 -7.29 0.12 20.83
CA SER A 217 -6.53 -0.95 20.17
C SER A 217 -6.89 -1.00 18.69
N ALA A 218 -5.89 -1.23 17.83
CA ALA A 218 -6.11 -1.45 16.41
C ALA A 218 -7.03 -2.65 16.23
N ASP A 219 -8.31 -2.40 15.92
CA ASP A 219 -9.12 -3.43 15.29
C ASP A 219 -8.60 -3.51 13.85
N ASP A 220 -7.59 -4.36 13.63
CA ASP A 220 -6.95 -4.61 12.33
C ASP A 220 -7.98 -5.03 11.26
N SER A 221 -9.18 -5.42 11.68
CA SER A 221 -10.32 -5.70 10.82
C SER A 221 -10.86 -4.46 10.09
N ALA A 222 -10.80 -3.28 10.71
CA ALA A 222 -11.35 -2.04 10.15
C ALA A 222 -10.42 -1.35 9.14
N GLN A 223 -9.10 -1.56 9.24
CA GLN A 223 -8.10 -0.92 8.37
C GLN A 223 -7.75 -1.71 7.11
N GLY A 224 -8.37 -2.88 6.88
CA GLY A 224 -8.14 -3.65 5.66
C GLY A 224 -6.68 -4.10 5.48
N VAL A 225 -5.87 -4.09 6.55
CA VAL A 225 -4.53 -4.66 6.57
C VAL A 225 -4.71 -6.17 6.42
N ARG A 226 -4.68 -6.63 5.17
CA ARG A 226 -4.82 -8.04 4.84
C ARG A 226 -3.59 -8.74 5.41
N ARG A 227 -3.73 -9.41 6.56
CA ARG A 227 -2.72 -10.37 7.07
C ARG A 227 -2.27 -11.24 5.90
N LEU A 228 -0.97 -11.25 5.60
CA LEU A 228 -0.42 -12.14 4.60
C LEU A 228 -0.48 -13.57 5.15
N SER A 229 -0.83 -14.53 4.30
CA SER A 229 -0.73 -15.94 4.69
C SER A 229 0.74 -16.29 4.96
N GLU A 230 1.01 -16.93 6.08
CA GLU A 230 2.36 -17.24 6.58
C GLU A 230 2.79 -18.68 6.22
N SER A 231 1.85 -19.51 5.78
CA SER A 231 2.10 -20.90 5.35
C SER A 231 1.34 -21.28 4.08
N LEU A 232 1.78 -22.36 3.43
CA LEU A 232 1.08 -22.96 2.30
C LEU A 232 -0.35 -23.39 2.67
N ASP A 233 -0.57 -23.96 3.85
CA ASP A 233 -1.90 -24.38 4.28
C ASP A 233 -2.83 -23.18 4.46
N GLU A 234 -2.35 -22.08 5.05
CA GLU A 234 -3.13 -20.83 5.13
C GLU A 234 -3.40 -20.24 3.73
N ILE A 235 -2.47 -20.40 2.78
CA ILE A 235 -2.64 -19.97 1.38
C ILE A 235 -3.78 -20.76 0.73
N ILE A 236 -3.81 -22.08 0.90
CA ILE A 236 -4.80 -22.98 0.33
C ILE A 236 -6.17 -22.73 0.97
N GLU A 237 -6.26 -22.78 2.31
CA GLU A 237 -7.52 -22.62 3.04
C GLU A 237 -8.22 -21.30 2.71
N ARG A 238 -7.48 -20.17 2.75
CA ARG A 238 -8.05 -18.86 2.47
C ARG A 238 -8.55 -18.74 1.02
N ARG A 239 -7.83 -19.32 0.06
CA ARG A 239 -8.20 -19.29 -1.36
C ARG A 239 -9.37 -20.21 -1.64
N SER A 240 -9.43 -21.39 -1.03
CA SER A 240 -10.59 -22.27 -1.12
C SER A 240 -11.83 -21.63 -0.53
N ALA A 241 -11.73 -21.02 0.66
CA ALA A 241 -12.86 -20.28 1.26
C ALA A 241 -13.35 -19.16 0.32
N PHE A 242 -12.42 -18.41 -0.28
CA PHE A 242 -12.76 -17.41 -1.28
C PHE A 242 -13.45 -18.03 -2.51
N LEU A 243 -12.92 -19.13 -3.07
CA LEU A 243 -13.48 -19.78 -4.26
C LEU A 243 -14.86 -20.40 -4.01
N THR A 244 -15.12 -20.86 -2.78
CA THR A 244 -16.45 -21.29 -2.34
C THR A 244 -17.43 -20.12 -2.35
N GLY A 245 -17.01 -18.97 -1.84
CA GLY A 245 -17.77 -17.72 -1.89
C GLY A 245 -17.87 -17.11 -3.30
N TYR A 246 -16.90 -17.39 -4.18
CA TYR A 246 -16.86 -16.93 -5.56
C TYR A 246 -17.86 -17.70 -6.44
N GLN A 247 -17.85 -19.03 -6.36
CA GLN A 247 -18.70 -19.93 -7.15
C GLN A 247 -19.44 -20.92 -6.26
N ASN A 248 -18.75 -21.95 -5.77
CA ASN A 248 -19.29 -23.02 -4.90
C ASN A 248 -18.16 -23.93 -4.38
N ALA A 249 -18.51 -24.89 -3.51
CA ALA A 249 -17.57 -25.82 -2.89
C ALA A 249 -16.84 -26.73 -3.92
N ALA A 250 -17.52 -27.18 -4.99
CA ALA A 250 -16.89 -28.00 -6.03
C ALA A 250 -15.79 -27.23 -6.79
N TYR A 251 -16.00 -25.93 -7.02
CA TYR A 251 -15.00 -25.06 -7.64
C TYR A 251 -13.78 -24.85 -6.75
N ALA A 252 -13.99 -24.72 -5.43
CA ALA A 252 -12.90 -24.68 -4.46
C ALA A 252 -12.15 -26.02 -4.35
N GLN A 253 -12.85 -27.14 -4.49
CA GLN A 253 -12.24 -28.47 -4.48
C GLN A 253 -11.35 -28.69 -5.69
N ARG A 254 -11.79 -28.31 -6.90
CA ARG A 254 -10.96 -28.33 -8.12
C ARG A 254 -9.62 -27.61 -7.92
N PHE A 255 -9.64 -26.47 -7.24
CA PHE A 255 -8.42 -25.74 -6.85
C PHE A 255 -7.55 -26.54 -5.88
N ARG A 256 -8.13 -27.13 -4.82
CA ARG A 256 -7.38 -27.93 -3.84
C ARG A 256 -6.71 -29.12 -4.52
N ASP A 257 -7.45 -29.89 -5.31
CA ASP A 257 -6.96 -31.09 -5.98
C ASP A 257 -5.74 -30.79 -6.87
N ALA A 258 -5.79 -29.69 -7.63
CA ALA A 258 -4.68 -29.26 -8.48
C ALA A 258 -3.43 -28.86 -7.68
N VAL A 259 -3.61 -28.12 -6.57
CA VAL A 259 -2.49 -27.73 -5.71
C VAL A 259 -1.93 -28.94 -4.95
N ASP A 260 -2.78 -29.83 -4.46
CA ASP A 260 -2.39 -31.02 -3.71
C ASP A 260 -1.57 -31.99 -4.57
N LYS A 261 -1.91 -32.13 -5.85
CA LYS A 261 -1.13 -32.91 -6.81
C LYS A 261 0.30 -32.37 -6.97
N VAL A 262 0.45 -31.05 -7.07
CA VAL A 262 1.77 -30.40 -7.16
C VAL A 262 2.53 -30.52 -5.83
N ARG A 263 1.84 -30.32 -4.71
CA ARG A 263 2.40 -30.46 -3.35
C ARG A 263 2.97 -31.85 -3.10
N ALA A 264 2.25 -32.89 -3.52
CA ALA A 264 2.72 -34.27 -3.41
C ALA A 264 3.98 -34.52 -4.25
N ALA A 265 4.00 -34.04 -5.50
CA ALA A 265 5.17 -34.17 -6.37
C ALA A 265 6.39 -33.38 -5.84
N GLU A 266 6.18 -32.16 -5.37
CA GLU A 266 7.24 -31.32 -4.79
C GLU A 266 7.83 -31.93 -3.53
N ALA A 267 6.98 -32.44 -2.61
CA ALA A 267 7.44 -33.09 -1.40
C ALA A 267 8.27 -34.36 -1.67
N ALA A 268 7.97 -35.10 -2.73
CA ALA A 268 8.71 -36.31 -3.11
C ALA A 268 10.13 -36.00 -3.65
N VAL A 269 10.29 -34.86 -4.30
CA VAL A 269 11.53 -34.48 -5.00
C VAL A 269 12.41 -33.54 -4.16
N THR A 270 11.79 -32.61 -3.45
CA THR A 270 12.43 -31.59 -2.62
C THR A 270 11.72 -31.46 -1.27
N PRO A 271 11.95 -32.41 -0.33
CA PRO A 271 11.29 -32.39 0.97
C PRO A 271 11.51 -31.07 1.72
N GLY A 272 10.44 -30.48 2.25
CA GLY A 272 10.48 -29.22 3.00
C GLY A 272 10.47 -27.94 2.15
N ASN A 273 10.56 -28.05 0.82
CA ASN A 273 10.36 -26.91 -0.07
C ASN A 273 8.89 -26.82 -0.51
N THR A 274 8.31 -25.62 -0.46
CA THR A 274 6.91 -25.34 -0.85
C THR A 274 6.80 -24.29 -1.95
N GLU A 275 7.92 -23.80 -2.50
CA GLU A 275 7.93 -22.67 -3.43
C GLU A 275 7.09 -22.94 -4.70
N LEU A 276 7.14 -24.15 -5.24
CA LEU A 276 6.35 -24.51 -6.43
C LEU A 276 4.87 -24.61 -6.08
N SER A 277 4.53 -25.27 -4.97
CA SER A 277 3.15 -25.39 -4.51
C SER A 277 2.54 -24.02 -4.22
N GLU A 278 3.30 -23.12 -3.62
CA GLU A 278 2.88 -21.75 -3.37
C GLU A 278 2.71 -20.96 -4.67
N ALA A 279 3.64 -21.10 -5.63
CA ALA A 279 3.53 -20.46 -6.94
C ALA A 279 2.27 -20.93 -7.69
N VAL A 280 2.01 -22.24 -7.70
CA VAL A 280 0.80 -22.84 -8.29
C VAL A 280 -0.46 -22.39 -7.57
N ALA A 281 -0.50 -22.43 -6.23
CA ALA A 281 -1.66 -21.98 -5.46
C ALA A 281 -1.98 -20.51 -5.70
N ARG A 282 -0.97 -19.64 -5.83
CA ARG A 282 -1.15 -18.22 -6.15
C ARG A 282 -1.59 -18.01 -7.59
N GLY A 283 -0.97 -18.71 -8.55
CA GLY A 283 -1.24 -18.55 -9.97
C GLY A 283 -2.57 -19.14 -10.41
N LEU A 284 -2.90 -20.36 -9.99
CA LEU A 284 -4.17 -21.00 -10.30
C LEU A 284 -5.34 -20.22 -9.71
N PHE A 285 -5.23 -19.78 -8.46
CA PHE A 285 -6.23 -18.91 -7.85
C PHE A 285 -6.44 -17.62 -8.65
N LYS A 286 -5.36 -17.01 -9.17
CA LYS A 286 -5.44 -15.82 -10.02
C LYS A 286 -6.17 -16.10 -11.34
N ALA A 287 -5.96 -17.27 -11.93
CA ALA A 287 -6.69 -17.70 -13.13
C ALA A 287 -8.18 -17.94 -12.83
N MET A 288 -8.50 -18.59 -11.72
CA MET A 288 -9.86 -19.00 -11.33
C MET A 288 -10.71 -17.84 -10.79
N ALA A 289 -10.12 -16.92 -10.03
CA ALA A 289 -10.81 -15.79 -9.40
C ALA A 289 -10.78 -14.54 -10.28
N TYR A 290 -11.10 -14.69 -11.58
CA TYR A 290 -11.19 -13.56 -12.48
C TYR A 290 -12.42 -12.70 -12.17
N LYS A 291 -12.32 -11.38 -12.35
CA LYS A 291 -13.39 -10.44 -12.04
C LYS A 291 -14.39 -10.37 -13.19
N ASP A 292 -15.39 -11.22 -13.11
CA ASP A 292 -16.55 -11.17 -13.99
C ASP A 292 -17.71 -10.37 -13.42
N GLU A 293 -18.77 -10.27 -14.20
CA GLU A 293 -19.97 -9.51 -13.87
C GLU A 293 -20.60 -10.01 -12.57
N TYR A 294 -20.62 -11.33 -12.36
CA TYR A 294 -21.14 -11.97 -11.16
C TYR A 294 -20.29 -11.65 -9.92
N GLU A 295 -18.96 -11.68 -10.05
CA GLU A 295 -18.06 -11.37 -8.94
C GLU A 295 -18.07 -9.87 -8.60
N VAL A 296 -18.09 -8.99 -9.61
CA VAL A 296 -18.26 -7.55 -9.38
C VAL A 296 -19.57 -7.30 -8.63
N ALA A 297 -20.66 -7.91 -9.07
CA ALA A 297 -21.95 -7.82 -8.40
C ALA A 297 -21.90 -8.31 -6.94
N ARG A 298 -21.25 -9.45 -6.68
CA ARG A 298 -21.06 -9.98 -5.33
C ARG A 298 -20.27 -9.02 -4.44
N LEU A 299 -19.17 -8.45 -4.93
CA LEU A 299 -18.33 -7.51 -4.18
C LEU A 299 -19.06 -6.22 -3.78
N PHE A 300 -20.00 -5.75 -4.61
CA PHE A 300 -20.83 -4.60 -4.25
C PHE A 300 -21.93 -4.93 -3.24
N THR A 301 -22.35 -6.20 -3.16
CA THR A 301 -23.58 -6.61 -2.47
C THR A 301 -23.35 -7.54 -1.28
N ASP A 302 -22.12 -7.98 -1.01
CA ASP A 302 -21.75 -8.80 0.15
C ASP A 302 -21.69 -8.00 1.49
N GLY A 303 -22.05 -6.72 1.44
CA GLY A 303 -22.12 -5.82 2.58
C GLY A 303 -20.77 -5.21 2.98
N SER A 304 -19.64 -5.72 2.48
CA SER A 304 -18.32 -5.13 2.74
C SER A 304 -18.22 -3.72 2.18
N PHE A 305 -18.70 -3.52 0.95
CA PHE A 305 -18.76 -2.21 0.31
C PHE A 305 -19.64 -1.22 1.08
N ALA A 306 -20.82 -1.65 1.53
CA ALA A 306 -21.72 -0.80 2.32
C ALA A 306 -21.09 -0.35 3.65
N ARG A 307 -20.41 -1.26 4.36
CA ARG A 307 -19.65 -0.93 5.57
C ARG A 307 -18.50 0.05 5.27
N GLN A 308 -17.79 -0.14 4.16
CA GLN A 308 -16.71 0.76 3.76
C GLN A 308 -17.24 2.16 3.47
N VAL A 309 -18.36 2.29 2.77
CA VAL A 309 -19.01 3.57 2.50
C VAL A 309 -19.46 4.24 3.80
N ALA A 310 -20.17 3.51 4.66
CA ALA A 310 -20.63 4.03 5.95
C ALA A 310 -19.49 4.44 6.89
N SER A 311 -18.31 3.83 6.76
CA SER A 311 -17.12 4.22 7.55
C SER A 311 -16.44 5.50 7.05
N GLN A 312 -16.72 5.94 5.83
CA GLN A 312 -16.03 7.07 5.19
C GLN A 312 -16.90 8.31 5.00
N PHE A 313 -18.22 8.15 5.00
CA PHE A 313 -19.17 9.19 4.63
C PHE A 313 -20.36 9.19 5.59
N ASP A 314 -20.72 10.38 6.09
CA ASP A 314 -21.90 10.61 6.92
C ASP A 314 -23.10 11.07 6.07
N GLY A 315 -24.32 10.74 6.51
CA GLY A 315 -25.58 11.22 5.91
C GLY A 315 -26.18 10.31 4.83
N ASP A 316 -27.19 10.83 4.11
CA ASP A 316 -27.91 10.10 3.06
C ASP A 316 -27.07 10.05 1.77
N ILE A 317 -26.53 8.89 1.44
CA ILE A 317 -25.63 8.70 0.29
C ILE A 317 -26.39 8.18 -0.92
N THR A 318 -26.30 8.90 -2.04
CA THR A 318 -26.82 8.46 -3.34
C THR A 318 -25.68 7.95 -4.22
N MET A 319 -25.82 6.75 -4.77
CA MET A 319 -24.76 6.10 -5.56
C MET A 319 -25.05 6.14 -7.06
N HIS A 320 -24.08 6.64 -7.83
CA HIS A 320 -24.07 6.59 -9.29
C HIS A 320 -22.88 5.73 -9.74
N PHE A 321 -23.11 4.85 -10.73
CA PHE A 321 -22.12 3.90 -11.21
C PHE A 321 -21.71 4.22 -12.64
N HIS A 322 -20.42 4.35 -12.88
CA HIS A 322 -19.86 4.50 -14.23
C HIS A 322 -19.26 3.16 -14.70
N MET A 323 -19.99 2.46 -15.57
CA MET A 323 -19.61 1.13 -16.06
C MET A 323 -19.60 1.08 -17.58
N ALA A 324 -18.86 0.14 -18.16
CA ALA A 324 -18.93 -0.18 -19.58
C ALA A 324 -19.35 -1.64 -19.75
N PRO A 325 -20.66 -1.97 -19.65
CA PRO A 325 -21.13 -3.35 -19.72
C PRO A 325 -20.82 -3.96 -21.10
N PRO A 326 -20.24 -5.18 -21.18
CA PRO A 326 -19.75 -5.74 -22.44
C PRO A 326 -20.76 -5.81 -23.59
N LEU A 327 -22.06 -5.96 -23.28
CA LEU A 327 -23.13 -6.08 -24.27
C LEU A 327 -23.76 -4.73 -24.67
N LEU A 328 -23.53 -3.67 -23.90
CA LEU A 328 -24.20 -2.37 -24.07
C LEU A 328 -23.24 -1.24 -24.41
N ALA A 329 -21.99 -1.33 -23.96
CA ALA A 329 -21.01 -0.27 -24.13
C ALA A 329 -20.60 -0.14 -25.60
N ARG A 330 -20.86 1.04 -26.17
CA ARG A 330 -20.36 1.39 -27.50
C ARG A 330 -18.85 1.63 -27.44
N VAL A 331 -18.13 1.18 -28.46
CA VAL A 331 -16.69 1.45 -28.60
C VAL A 331 -16.51 2.89 -29.07
N ASP A 332 -15.62 3.61 -28.43
CA ASP A 332 -15.22 4.96 -28.82
C ASP A 332 -14.36 4.89 -30.11
N PRO A 333 -14.73 5.59 -31.19
CA PRO A 333 -14.04 5.51 -32.48
C PRO A 333 -12.64 6.12 -32.47
N ASN A 334 -12.33 7.03 -31.54
CA ASN A 334 -11.03 7.70 -31.45
C ASN A 334 -10.03 6.90 -30.61
N THR A 335 -10.50 6.22 -29.57
CA THR A 335 -9.63 5.47 -28.65
C THR A 335 -9.67 3.95 -28.84
N GLY A 336 -10.69 3.43 -29.53
CA GLY A 336 -10.92 1.99 -29.69
C GLY A 336 -11.35 1.29 -28.40
N THR A 337 -11.73 2.02 -27.36
CA THR A 337 -12.09 1.46 -26.04
C THR A 337 -13.58 1.59 -25.71
N PRO A 338 -14.17 0.69 -24.90
CA PRO A 338 -15.58 0.78 -24.50
C PRO A 338 -15.87 2.07 -23.71
N ARG A 339 -16.90 2.81 -24.11
CA ARG A 339 -17.32 4.06 -23.45
C ARG A 339 -18.06 3.74 -22.15
N LYS A 340 -17.69 4.43 -21.07
CA LYS A 340 -18.40 4.35 -19.79
C LYS A 340 -19.78 5.02 -19.90
N MET A 341 -20.78 4.34 -19.36
CA MET A 341 -22.16 4.77 -19.21
C MET A 341 -22.45 4.99 -17.72
N GLU A 342 -23.31 5.96 -17.41
CA GLU A 342 -23.76 6.22 -16.06
C GLU A 342 -25.05 5.45 -15.75
N PHE A 343 -25.09 4.81 -14.59
CA PHE A 343 -26.25 4.12 -14.06
C PHE A 343 -26.57 4.67 -12.67
N GLY A 344 -27.84 5.00 -12.42
CA GLY A 344 -28.28 5.52 -11.14
C GLY A 344 -28.37 4.46 -10.02
N PRO A 345 -28.94 4.83 -8.85
CA PRO A 345 -28.98 4.00 -7.65
C PRO A 345 -29.64 2.62 -7.82
N TRP A 346 -30.58 2.50 -8.77
CA TRP A 346 -31.27 1.24 -9.09
C TRP A 346 -30.30 0.09 -9.43
N MET A 347 -29.10 0.42 -9.92
CA MET A 347 -28.07 -0.55 -10.28
C MET A 347 -27.66 -1.43 -9.10
N MET A 348 -27.73 -0.94 -7.87
CA MET A 348 -27.44 -1.77 -6.68
C MET A 348 -28.41 -2.96 -6.56
N GLY A 349 -29.69 -2.74 -6.85
CA GLY A 349 -30.69 -3.81 -6.90
C GLY A 349 -30.41 -4.81 -8.01
N ALA A 350 -30.02 -4.32 -9.19
CA ALA A 350 -29.64 -5.17 -10.33
C ALA A 350 -28.39 -6.03 -10.03
N LEU A 351 -27.36 -5.45 -9.41
CA LEU A 351 -26.18 -6.19 -8.96
C LEU A 351 -26.55 -7.25 -7.91
N LYS A 352 -27.50 -6.95 -7.00
CA LYS A 352 -27.92 -7.94 -5.99
C LYS A 352 -28.57 -9.17 -6.63
N VAL A 353 -29.41 -8.97 -7.64
CA VAL A 353 -29.98 -10.06 -8.43
C VAL A 353 -28.88 -10.81 -9.17
N LEU A 354 -27.99 -10.08 -9.86
CA LEU A 354 -26.90 -10.67 -10.63
C LEU A 354 -25.96 -11.51 -9.77
N ALA A 355 -25.62 -11.07 -8.55
CA ALA A 355 -24.81 -11.83 -7.60
C ALA A 355 -25.44 -13.19 -7.23
N GLY A 356 -26.77 -13.24 -7.13
CA GLY A 356 -27.52 -14.49 -6.89
C GLY A 356 -27.53 -15.43 -8.09
N LEU A 357 -27.33 -14.91 -9.30
CA LEU A 357 -27.28 -15.68 -10.55
C LEU A 357 -25.89 -16.23 -10.90
N ARG A 358 -24.92 -16.14 -9.98
CA ARG A 358 -23.55 -16.68 -10.19
C ARG A 358 -23.51 -18.16 -10.56
N PHE A 359 -24.53 -18.95 -10.20
CA PHE A 359 -24.60 -20.37 -10.57
C PHE A 359 -24.71 -20.59 -12.08
N LEU A 360 -25.11 -19.57 -12.85
CA LEU A 360 -25.14 -19.61 -14.31
C LEU A 360 -23.74 -19.58 -14.92
N ARG A 361 -22.73 -19.08 -14.21
CA ARG A 361 -21.35 -18.91 -14.68
C ARG A 361 -20.83 -20.16 -15.37
N GLY A 362 -20.35 -20.01 -16.60
CA GLY A 362 -19.79 -21.09 -17.40
C GLY A 362 -20.82 -22.07 -17.99
N GLY A 363 -22.10 -21.97 -17.65
CA GLY A 363 -23.18 -22.78 -18.20
C GLY A 363 -23.77 -22.23 -19.51
N ALA A 364 -24.74 -22.94 -20.08
CA ALA A 364 -25.38 -22.56 -21.35
C ALA A 364 -26.15 -21.23 -21.30
N PHE A 365 -26.65 -20.88 -20.11
CA PHE A 365 -27.39 -19.66 -19.81
C PHE A 365 -26.49 -18.48 -19.39
N ASP A 366 -25.16 -18.67 -19.39
CA ASP A 366 -24.21 -17.58 -19.18
C ASP A 366 -24.10 -16.72 -20.43
N ILE A 367 -24.85 -15.61 -20.47
CA ILE A 367 -24.81 -14.67 -21.59
C ILE A 367 -23.47 -13.91 -21.64
N PHE A 368 -22.86 -13.64 -20.49
CA PHE A 368 -21.59 -12.91 -20.39
C PHE A 368 -20.42 -13.80 -20.80
N GLY A 369 -20.51 -15.08 -20.45
CA GLY A 369 -19.54 -16.13 -20.78
C GLY A 369 -19.33 -16.36 -22.28
N ARG A 370 -20.20 -15.82 -23.14
CA ARG A 370 -20.09 -15.93 -24.61
C ARG A 370 -19.09 -14.95 -25.23
N THR A 371 -18.67 -13.92 -24.49
CA THR A 371 -17.67 -12.96 -24.96
C THR A 371 -16.31 -13.63 -25.15
N GLU A 372 -15.49 -13.08 -26.06
CA GLU A 372 -14.13 -13.58 -26.30
C GLU A 372 -13.27 -13.52 -25.03
N GLU A 373 -13.37 -12.44 -24.26
CA GLU A 373 -12.66 -12.26 -22.98
C GLU A 373 -13.01 -13.39 -21.98
N ARG A 374 -14.30 -13.72 -21.80
CA ARG A 374 -14.69 -14.79 -20.86
C ARG A 374 -14.33 -16.19 -21.36
N ARG A 375 -14.29 -16.41 -22.68
CA ARG A 375 -13.78 -17.67 -23.25
C ARG A 375 -12.28 -17.81 -23.01
N GLU A 376 -11.51 -16.73 -23.19
CA GLU A 376 -10.08 -16.73 -22.93
C GLU A 376 -9.76 -16.94 -21.43
N GLU A 377 -10.53 -16.34 -20.51
CA GLU A 377 -10.35 -16.56 -19.08
C GLU A 377 -10.62 -18.01 -18.66
N ARG A 378 -11.66 -18.64 -19.22
CA ARG A 378 -11.93 -20.07 -18.96
C ARG A 378 -10.84 -20.97 -19.53
N ARG A 379 -10.39 -20.69 -20.76
CA ARG A 379 -9.26 -21.39 -21.37
C ARG A 379 -7.99 -21.21 -20.54
N LEU A 380 -7.74 -20.02 -19.99
CA LEU A 380 -6.56 -19.77 -19.15
C LEU A 380 -6.53 -20.65 -17.89
N ILE A 381 -7.70 -20.98 -17.31
CA ILE A 381 -7.78 -21.91 -16.18
C ILE A 381 -7.33 -23.31 -16.62
N GLU A 382 -7.86 -23.79 -17.75
CA GLU A 382 -7.54 -25.11 -18.31
C GLU A 382 -6.06 -25.19 -18.72
N ASP A 383 -5.55 -24.19 -19.43
CA ASP A 383 -4.14 -24.06 -19.82
C ASP A 383 -3.23 -24.11 -18.57
N TYR A 384 -3.61 -23.41 -17.50
CA TYR A 384 -2.82 -23.36 -16.25
C TYR A 384 -2.84 -24.68 -15.48
N GLU A 385 -4.00 -25.34 -15.39
CA GLU A 385 -4.12 -26.65 -14.75
C GLU A 385 -3.35 -27.73 -15.51
N ALA A 386 -3.42 -27.72 -16.85
CA ALA A 386 -2.65 -28.62 -17.70
C ALA A 386 -1.15 -28.44 -17.47
N MET A 387 -0.68 -27.18 -17.41
CA MET A 387 0.71 -26.86 -17.10
C MET A 387 1.10 -27.34 -15.69
N ALA A 388 0.30 -27.04 -14.66
CA ALA A 388 0.58 -27.49 -13.30
C ALA A 388 0.65 -29.03 -13.22
N GLY A 389 -0.20 -29.72 -13.98
CA GLY A 389 -0.15 -31.17 -14.13
C GLY A 389 1.13 -31.67 -14.80
N GLU A 390 1.60 -31.00 -15.87
CA GLU A 390 2.88 -31.32 -16.52
C GLU A 390 4.06 -31.08 -15.57
N LEU A 391 4.07 -29.95 -14.85
CA LEU A 391 5.10 -29.64 -13.86
C LEU A 391 5.18 -30.74 -12.81
N ALA A 392 4.05 -31.14 -12.22
CA ALA A 392 4.01 -32.22 -11.22
C ALA A 392 4.50 -33.56 -11.76
N ALA A 393 4.18 -33.89 -13.02
CA ALA A 393 4.55 -35.17 -13.62
C ALA A 393 6.04 -35.29 -13.97
N ARG A 394 6.70 -34.17 -14.26
CA ARG A 394 8.10 -34.13 -14.74
C ARG A 394 9.07 -33.48 -13.74
N LEU A 395 8.60 -33.17 -12.54
CA LEU A 395 9.40 -32.50 -11.52
C LEU A 395 10.56 -33.39 -11.07
N ASN A 396 11.74 -32.81 -10.95
CA ASN A 396 12.93 -33.38 -10.34
C ASN A 396 13.75 -32.25 -9.69
N ALA A 397 14.79 -32.62 -8.93
CA ALA A 397 15.57 -31.64 -8.17
C ALA A 397 16.31 -30.63 -9.08
N GLY A 398 16.63 -31.03 -10.32
CA GLY A 398 17.34 -30.20 -11.31
C GLY A 398 16.45 -29.20 -12.05
N ASN A 399 15.13 -29.39 -12.07
CA ASN A 399 14.18 -28.52 -12.77
C ASN A 399 13.18 -27.78 -11.86
N HIS A 400 13.29 -27.96 -10.54
CA HIS A 400 12.41 -27.31 -9.56
C HIS A 400 12.34 -25.79 -9.73
N GLY A 401 13.48 -25.09 -9.79
CA GLY A 401 13.51 -23.64 -9.97
C GLY A 401 12.88 -23.18 -11.30
N ALA A 402 13.02 -23.96 -12.37
CA ALA A 402 12.38 -23.68 -13.65
C ALA A 402 10.85 -23.90 -13.58
N ALA A 403 10.39 -24.90 -12.83
CA ALA A 403 8.97 -25.12 -12.56
C ALA A 403 8.35 -23.94 -11.81
N VAL A 404 9.04 -23.44 -10.78
CA VAL A 404 8.60 -22.26 -10.00
C VAL A 404 8.50 -21.03 -10.91
N ALA A 405 9.48 -20.83 -11.80
CA ALA A 405 9.47 -19.72 -12.76
C ALA A 405 8.29 -19.83 -13.71
N ALA A 406 8.03 -21.02 -14.28
CA ALA A 406 6.90 -21.27 -15.18
C ALA A 406 5.53 -21.01 -14.50
N ALA A 407 5.33 -21.53 -13.28
CA ALA A 407 4.13 -21.28 -12.50
C ALA A 407 3.94 -19.78 -12.16
N SER A 408 5.04 -19.04 -12.01
CA SER A 408 4.99 -17.62 -11.63
C SER A 408 4.66 -16.66 -12.78
N VAL A 409 4.75 -17.07 -14.05
CA VAL A 409 4.57 -16.18 -15.22
C VAL A 409 3.22 -15.47 -15.20
N ILE A 410 2.15 -16.18 -14.80
CA ILE A 410 0.79 -15.62 -14.76
C ILE A 410 0.68 -14.37 -13.88
N ARG A 411 1.61 -14.15 -12.93
CA ARG A 411 1.65 -12.93 -12.08
C ARG A 411 1.79 -11.64 -12.89
N SER A 412 2.37 -11.71 -14.08
CA SER A 412 2.52 -10.58 -15.01
C SER A 412 1.19 -10.19 -15.68
N VAL A 413 0.20 -11.09 -15.73
CA VAL A 413 -1.12 -10.84 -16.33
C VAL A 413 -1.96 -9.96 -15.40
N ARG A 414 -1.87 -8.64 -15.58
CA ARG A 414 -2.57 -7.63 -14.74
C ARG A 414 -3.52 -6.77 -15.58
N GLY A 415 -4.41 -6.07 -14.89
CA GLY A 415 -5.41 -5.20 -15.52
C GLY A 415 -6.73 -5.90 -15.83
N PHE A 416 -7.58 -5.21 -16.60
CA PHE A 416 -8.93 -5.65 -17.00
C PHE A 416 -9.15 -5.36 -18.49
N GLY A 417 -10.03 -6.11 -19.17
CA GLY A 417 -10.35 -5.91 -20.58
C GLY A 417 -9.09 -5.92 -21.46
N HIS A 418 -9.00 -4.94 -22.37
CA HIS A 418 -7.89 -4.80 -23.32
C HIS A 418 -6.50 -4.72 -22.67
N VAL A 419 -6.37 -4.17 -21.45
CA VAL A 419 -5.08 -4.14 -20.73
C VAL A 419 -4.65 -5.55 -20.32
N LYS A 420 -5.60 -6.35 -19.84
CA LYS A 420 -5.35 -7.75 -19.47
C LYS A 420 -5.01 -8.59 -20.71
N ALA A 421 -5.78 -8.42 -21.78
CA ALA A 421 -5.55 -9.13 -23.05
C ALA A 421 -4.13 -8.88 -23.59
N ARG A 422 -3.68 -7.61 -23.63
CA ARG A 422 -2.31 -7.26 -24.02
C ARG A 422 -1.25 -7.91 -23.13
N ASN A 423 -1.45 -7.87 -21.81
CA ASN A 423 -0.51 -8.45 -20.86
C ASN A 423 -0.49 -9.98 -20.94
N LEU A 424 -1.64 -10.61 -21.19
CA LEU A 424 -1.76 -12.04 -21.40
C LEU A 424 -1.05 -12.48 -22.69
N ALA A 425 -1.22 -11.76 -23.79
CA ALA A 425 -0.51 -12.05 -25.04
C ALA A 425 1.02 -12.02 -24.85
N LYS A 426 1.54 -11.03 -24.11
CA LYS A 426 2.97 -10.98 -23.73
C LYS A 426 3.36 -12.16 -22.83
N ALA A 427 2.56 -12.41 -21.79
CA ALA A 427 2.82 -13.46 -20.82
C ALA A 427 2.83 -14.86 -21.44
N ARG A 428 2.03 -15.13 -22.48
CA ARG A 428 2.06 -16.41 -23.21
C ARG A 428 3.45 -16.72 -23.77
N GLY A 429 4.11 -15.74 -24.39
CA GLY A 429 5.47 -15.93 -24.89
C GLY A 429 6.52 -16.15 -23.80
N ASP A 430 6.36 -15.52 -22.65
CA ASP A 430 7.22 -15.76 -21.48
C ASP A 430 6.93 -17.14 -20.84
N TRP A 431 5.68 -17.58 -20.90
CA TRP A 431 5.24 -18.88 -20.40
C TRP A 431 5.82 -20.03 -21.24
N ASP A 432 5.76 -19.92 -22.56
CA ASP A 432 6.34 -20.90 -23.48
C ASP A 432 7.84 -21.06 -23.21
N LYS A 433 8.58 -19.94 -23.11
CA LYS A 433 10.02 -19.95 -22.79
C LYS A 433 10.31 -20.59 -21.43
N ALA A 434 9.51 -20.30 -20.41
CA ALA A 434 9.70 -20.87 -19.08
C ALA A 434 9.41 -22.38 -19.07
N MET A 435 8.41 -22.83 -19.82
CA MET A 435 8.12 -24.26 -19.99
C MET A 435 9.20 -24.98 -20.79
N ASP A 436 9.75 -24.36 -21.83
CA ASP A 436 10.87 -24.93 -22.58
C ASP A 436 12.12 -25.04 -21.71
N ALA A 437 12.41 -24.03 -20.88
CA ALA A 437 13.50 -24.10 -19.90
C ALA A 437 13.27 -25.23 -18.87
N PHE A 438 12.04 -25.40 -18.38
CA PHE A 438 11.68 -26.51 -17.49
C PHE A 438 11.88 -27.88 -18.15
N ARG A 439 11.49 -28.04 -19.41
CA ARG A 439 11.65 -29.28 -20.18
C ARG A 439 13.10 -29.58 -20.54
N ALA A 440 13.92 -28.55 -20.74
CA ALA A 440 15.33 -28.68 -21.11
C ALA A 440 16.26 -28.92 -19.90
N ALA A 441 15.81 -28.62 -18.68
CA ALA A 441 16.61 -28.77 -17.48
C ALA A 441 17.03 -30.25 -17.24
N PRO A 442 18.31 -30.49 -16.86
CA PRO A 442 18.85 -31.83 -16.74
C PRO A 442 18.13 -32.64 -15.65
N GLY A 443 17.64 -33.83 -16.03
CA GLY A 443 16.78 -34.69 -15.22
C GLY A 443 15.48 -35.10 -15.92
N ALA A 444 15.08 -34.42 -17.00
CA ALA A 444 13.86 -34.73 -17.77
C ALA A 444 13.96 -35.98 -18.68
N ARG A 445 15.13 -36.65 -18.74
CA ARG A 445 15.35 -37.86 -19.53
C ARG A 445 15.68 -39.06 -18.64
N SER A 446 14.66 -39.74 -18.12
CA SER A 446 14.69 -41.20 -17.98
C SER A 446 13.27 -41.73 -17.79
N GLN A 447 12.94 -42.81 -18.52
CA GLN A 447 11.67 -43.56 -18.62
C GLN A 447 10.88 -43.34 -19.93
N ALA A 448 11.53 -43.57 -21.06
CA ALA A 448 10.89 -43.99 -22.30
C ALA A 448 11.91 -44.78 -23.14
N ALA A 449 12.37 -45.90 -22.60
CA ALA A 449 13.03 -47.00 -23.31
C ALA A 449 13.41 -48.07 -22.27
N GLU A 450 12.46 -48.94 -21.94
CA GLU A 450 12.70 -50.37 -21.71
C GLU A 450 11.42 -51.15 -22.00
#